data_AF-A0A2M7Q7E2-F1
#
_entry.id   AF-A0A2M7Q7E2-F1
#
_cell.length_a   1.000
_cell.length_b   1.000
_cell.length_c   1.000
_cell.angle_alpha   90.00
_cell.angle_beta   90.00
_cell.angle_gamma   90.00
#
_symmetry.space_group_name_H-M   'P 1'
#
loop_
_entity.id
_entity.type
_entity.pdbx_description
1 polymer ?
#
loop_
_entity_poly.entity_id
_entity_poly.type
_entity_poly.pdbx_seq_one_letter_code
_entity_poly.pdbx_strand_id
1 'polypeptide(L)' 'MKKEYAAFLVSFKLIFRKNNRILILTESATGFLDFPGGRVEKKEITLPIKDLFKREIKEELGKDVKYRILGPAIQ' A
#
# COMPACT_ATOMS: atom_id res chain seq x y z
N MET A 1 -28.46 20.73 16.66
CA MET A 1 -27.81 19.58 16.02
C MET A 1 -26.31 19.69 16.21
N LYS A 2 -25.63 18.65 16.71
CA LYS A 2 -24.16 18.58 16.67
C LYS A 2 -23.74 18.53 15.19
N LYS A 3 -22.76 19.34 14.80
CA LYS A 3 -22.15 19.22 13.47
C LYS A 3 -21.40 17.89 13.39
N GLU A 4 -21.69 17.09 12.39
CA GLU A 4 -20.91 15.91 12.02
C GLU A 4 -19.87 16.33 10.97
N TYR A 5 -18.62 15.93 11.17
CA TYR A 5 -17.52 16.24 10.25
C TYR A 5 -17.14 14.99 9.46
N ALA A 6 -16.76 15.18 8.19
CA ALA A 6 -16.22 14.11 7.37
C ALA A 6 -14.85 13.64 7.90
N ALA A 7 -14.62 12.33 7.85
CA ALA A 7 -13.34 11.72 8.17
C ALA A 7 -12.61 11.32 6.87
N PHE A 8 -11.33 11.67 6.79
CA PHE A 8 -10.46 11.24 5.70
C PHE A 8 -9.43 10.24 6.24
N LEU A 9 -9.18 9.19 5.47
CA LEU A 9 -8.20 8.16 5.81
C LEU A 9 -7.01 8.27 4.86
N VAL A 10 -5.82 7.99 5.37
CA VAL A 10 -4.58 7.99 4.59
C VAL A 10 -4.24 6.55 4.22
N SER A 11 -3.94 6.31 2.96
CA SER A 11 -3.49 5.02 2.43
C SER A 11 -2.40 5.24 1.38
N PHE A 12 -1.69 4.17 1.06
CA PHE A 12 -0.73 4.16 -0.05
C PHE A 12 -0.95 2.92 -0.92
N LYS A 13 -0.50 3.03 -2.17
CA LYS A 13 -0.52 1.94 -3.15
C LYS A 13 0.87 1.73 -3.72
N LEU A 14 1.28 0.48 -3.82
CA LEU A 14 2.60 0.04 -4.26
C LEU A 14 2.54 -0.44 -5.69
N ILE A 15 3.35 0.18 -6.55
CA ILE A 15 3.52 -0.30 -7.93
C ILE A 15 4.69 -1.28 -7.97
N PHE A 16 4.36 -2.56 -8.11
CA PHE A 16 5.34 -3.62 -8.33
C PHE A 16 5.57 -3.83 -9.82
N ARG A 17 6.79 -3.58 -10.28
CA ARG A 17 7.19 -3.77 -11.68
C ARG A 17 8.20 -4.90 -11.81
N LYS A 18 7.96 -5.79 -12.78
CA LYS A 18 8.96 -6.77 -13.27
C LYS A 18 8.96 -6.76 -14.79
N ASN A 19 10.06 -6.32 -15.40
CA ASN A 19 10.20 -6.11 -16.84
C ASN A 19 9.10 -5.15 -17.35
N ASN A 20 8.24 -5.62 -18.27
CA ASN A 20 7.11 -4.86 -18.84
C ASN A 20 5.77 -5.25 -18.21
N ARG A 21 5.78 -5.77 -16.98
CA ARG A 21 4.57 -6.16 -16.25
C ARG A 21 4.47 -5.42 -14.93
N ILE A 22 3.23 -5.11 -14.57
CA ILE A 22 2.86 -4.56 -13.27
C ILE A 22 2.01 -5.60 -12.54
N LEU A 23 2.24 -5.78 -11.25
CA LEU A 23 1.39 -6.63 -10.42
C LEU A 23 0.08 -5.90 -10.11
N ILE A 24 -1.03 -6.56 -10.43
CA ILE A 24 -2.38 -6.17 -10.05
C ILE A 24 -2.94 -7.30 -9.18
N LEU A 25 -3.57 -6.93 -8.07
CA LEU A 25 -4.29 -7.84 -7.19
C LEU A 25 -5.76 -7.87 -7.57
N THR A 26 -6.38 -9.03 -7.37
CA THR A 26 -7.84 -9.16 -7.38
C THR A 26 -8.30 -9.23 -5.92
N GLU A 27 -9.07 -8.23 -5.50
CA GLU A 27 -9.61 -8.18 -4.14
C GLU A 27 -10.63 -9.31 -3.95
N SER A 28 -10.49 -10.08 -2.87
CA SER A 28 -11.19 -11.36 -2.72
C SER A 28 -12.68 -11.19 -2.42
N ALA A 29 -13.10 -10.09 -1.80
CA ALA A 29 -14.51 -9.85 -1.46
C ALA A 29 -15.32 -9.29 -2.64
N THR A 30 -14.72 -8.46 -3.49
CA THR A 30 -15.40 -7.71 -4.57
C THR A 30 -15.02 -8.19 -5.97
N GLY A 31 -13.89 -8.88 -6.12
CA GLY A 31 -13.32 -9.23 -7.42
C GLY A 31 -12.72 -8.04 -8.17
N PHE A 32 -12.63 -6.86 -7.55
CA PHE A 32 -12.07 -5.68 -8.20
C PHE A 32 -10.55 -5.75 -8.29
N LEU A 33 -10.01 -5.03 -9.27
CA LEU A 33 -8.58 -4.91 -9.48
C LEU A 33 -8.01 -3.77 -8.64
N ASP A 34 -6.87 -4.00 -8.00
CA ASP A 34 -6.19 -2.99 -7.20
C ASP A 34 -4.65 -3.22 -7.20
N PHE A 35 -3.91 -2.24 -6.70
CA PHE A 35 -2.50 -2.41 -6.36
C PHE A 35 -2.35 -2.90 -4.92
N PRO A 36 -1.24 -3.61 -4.61
CA PRO A 36 -0.87 -3.88 -3.24
C PRO A 36 -0.76 -2.60 -2.41
N GLY A 37 -1.04 -2.70 -1.11
CA GLY A 37 -0.90 -1.61 -0.17
C GLY A 37 -2.19 -1.31 0.59
N GLY A 38 -2.06 -0.53 1.66
CA GLY A 38 -3.12 -0.41 2.64
C GLY A 38 -3.17 0.94 3.34
N ARG A 39 -3.98 0.95 4.39
CA ARG A 39 -4.22 2.12 5.22
C ARG A 39 -3.06 2.34 6.17
N VAL A 40 -2.72 3.60 6.40
CA VAL A 40 -1.75 3.98 7.44
C VAL A 40 -2.49 4.09 8.77
N GLU A 41 -2.11 3.28 9.75
CA GLU A 41 -2.67 3.40 11.09
C GLU A 41 -2.12 4.64 11.83
N LYS A 42 -2.88 5.14 12.81
CA LYS A 42 -2.49 6.31 13.61
C LYS A 42 -1.13 6.12 14.34
N LYS A 43 -0.78 4.90 14.71
CA LYS A 43 0.51 4.59 15.35
C LYS A 43 1.68 4.54 14.37
N GLU A 44 1.39 4.53 13.07
CA GLU A 44 2.38 4.35 12.01
C GLU A 44 2.81 5.65 11.33
N ILE A 45 2.19 6.79 11.66
CA ILE A 45 2.45 8.07 10.97
C ILE A 45 3.90 8.52 11.07
N THR A 46 4.60 8.10 12.13
CA THR A 46 6.00 8.44 12.40
C THR A 46 6.97 7.38 11.89
N LEU A 47 6.47 6.26 11.35
CA LEU A 47 7.33 5.20 10.83
C LEU A 47 7.93 5.62 9.50
N PRO A 48 9.19 5.20 9.22
CA PRO A 48 9.73 5.31 7.88
C PRO A 48 8.80 4.64 6.87
N ILE A 49 8.51 5.30 5.75
CA ILE A 49 7.61 4.76 4.72
C ILE A 49 8.04 3.37 4.20
N LYS A 50 9.34 3.07 4.24
CA LYS A 50 9.88 1.77 3.88
C LYS A 50 9.40 0.64 4.81
N ASP A 51 9.13 0.94 6.07
CA ASP A 51 8.64 -0.05 7.04
C ASP A 51 7.14 -0.31 6.85
N LEU A 52 6.38 0.72 6.50
CA LEU A 52 5.00 0.57 6.01
C LEU A 52 4.95 -0.33 4.77
N PHE A 53 5.84 -0.10 3.79
CA PHE A 53 5.89 -0.91 2.57
C PHE A 53 6.22 -2.37 2.89
N LYS A 54 7.22 -2.62 3.75
CA LYS A 54 7.58 -3.98 4.17
C LYS A 54 6.41 -4.72 4.82
N ARG A 55 5.61 -4.04 5.64
CA ARG A 55 4.44 -4.62 6.31
C ARG A 55 3.42 -5.10 5.29
N GLU A 56 2.94 -4.20 4.42
CA GLU A 56 1.92 -4.54 3.41
C GLU A 56 2.41 -5.64 2.47
N ILE A 57 3.67 -5.57 2.02
CA ILE A 57 4.23 -6.61 1.14
C ILE A 57 4.22 -7.98 1.83
N LYS A 58 4.58 -8.03 3.11
CA LYS A 58 4.59 -9.28 3.88
C LYS A 58 3.17 -9.82 4.10
N GLU A 59 2.21 -8.95 4.38
CA GLU A 59 0.82 -9.30 4.65
C GLU A 59 0.09 -9.79 3.39
N GLU A 60 0.22 -9.06 2.28
CA GLU A 60 -0.55 -9.35 1.06
C GLU A 60 0.16 -10.31 0.11
N LEU A 61 1.50 -10.23 0.01
CA LEU A 61 2.27 -10.98 -0.99
C LEU A 61 3.12 -12.11 -0.37
N GLY A 62 3.28 -12.10 0.96
CA GLY A 62 4.04 -13.09 1.71
C GLY A 62 5.52 -12.73 1.91
N LYS A 63 6.14 -13.44 2.87
CA LYS A 63 7.52 -13.17 3.33
C LYS A 63 8.61 -13.49 2.31
N ASP A 64 8.32 -14.32 1.32
CA ASP A 64 9.32 -14.83 0.37
C ASP A 64 9.49 -13.92 -0.86
N VAL A 65 8.72 -12.84 -0.95
CA VAL A 65 8.79 -11.87 -2.04
C VAL A 65 10.08 -11.06 -1.95
N LYS A 66 10.89 -11.16 -3.01
CA LYS A 66 12.13 -10.38 -3.17
C LYS A 66 11.84 -9.12 -3.97
N TYR A 67 12.20 -7.97 -3.43
CA TYR A 67 11.98 -6.67 -4.05
C TYR A 67 13.10 -5.68 -3.70
N ARG A 68 13.17 -4.59 -4.46
CA ARG A 68 13.99 -3.42 -4.15
C ARG A 68 13.11 -2.19 -4.23
N ILE A 69 13.10 -1.39 -3.17
CA ILE A 69 12.39 -0.10 -3.14
C ILE A 69 13.19 0.89 -3.97
N LEU A 70 12.55 1.49 -4.97
CA LEU A 70 13.14 2.52 -5.82
C LEU A 70 12.90 3.92 -5.23
N GLY A 71 13.69 4.90 -5.67
CA GLY A 71 13.47 6.31 -5.34
C GLY A 71 12.24 6.89 -6.04
N PRO A 72 11.84 8.13 -5.68
CA PRO A 72 10.74 8.82 -6.34
C PRO A 72 11.01 9.00 -7.83
N ALA A 73 9.97 8.85 -8.66
CA ALA A 73 10.09 9.00 -10.11
C ALA A 73 10.36 10.45 -10.55
N ILE A 74 9.94 11.42 -9.73
CA ILE A 74 10.16 12.86 -9.94
C ILE A 74 10.41 13.47 -8.55
N GLN A 75 11.40 14.35 -8.45
CA GLN A 75 11.77 15.08 -7.24
C GLN A 75 11.43 16.56 -7.40
#